data_AF-A0A6I1F980-F1
#
_entry.id   AF-A0A6I1F980-F1
#
_cell.length_a   1.000
_cell.length_b   1.000
_cell.length_c   1.000
_cell.angle_alpha   90.00
_cell.angle_beta   90.00
_cell.angle_gamma   90.00
#
_symmetry.space_group_name_H-M   'P 1'
#
loop_
_entity.id
_entity.type
_entity.pdbx_description
1 polymer ?
#
loop_
_entity_poly.entity_id
_entity_poly.type
_entity_poly.pdbx_seq_one_letter_code
_entity_poly.pdbx_strand_id
1 'polypeptide(L)'
;MELVLKKKKRRVRPSKNSWAGLLSFCFSLVSLVGVNISLIVKVDVFPEFVFFQLPTISIILGLLGLVLKDRANTYAIIGIILSLFIFIFFIMMFGLAWTINPKP
;
A
#
# COMPACT_ATOMS: atom_id res chain seq x y z
N MET A 1 36.71 16.09 33.98
CA MET A 1 36.34 15.18 32.87
C MET A 1 35.05 15.68 32.25
N GLU A 2 35.16 16.45 31.16
CA GLU A 2 34.01 16.96 30.41
C GLU A 2 33.43 15.85 29.53
N LEU A 3 32.33 15.23 29.95
CA LEU A 3 31.54 14.38 29.08
C LEU A 3 30.62 15.26 28.22
N VAL A 4 31.19 15.80 27.15
CA VAL A 4 30.45 16.41 26.04
C VAL A 4 29.67 15.30 25.34
N LEU A 5 28.54 14.89 25.92
CA LEU A 5 27.52 14.11 25.23
C LEU A 5 26.85 15.04 24.20
N LYS A 6 27.55 15.27 23.08
CA LYS A 6 26.96 15.78 21.84
C LYS A 6 25.91 14.75 21.41
N LYS A 7 24.68 14.89 21.92
CA LYS A 7 23.49 14.31 21.32
C LYS A 7 23.47 14.80 19.88
N LYS A 8 23.96 13.95 18.97
CA LYS A 8 23.84 14.12 17.53
C LYS A 8 22.34 14.15 17.25
N LYS A 9 21.74 15.35 17.32
CA LYS A 9 20.41 15.62 16.77
C LYS A 9 20.51 15.12 15.34
N ARG A 10 19.98 13.91 15.07
CA ARG A 10 19.65 13.48 13.72
C ARG A 10 18.71 14.56 13.24
N ARG A 11 19.25 15.56 12.53
CA ARG A 11 18.44 16.47 11.73
C ARG A 11 17.72 15.54 10.78
N VAL A 12 16.48 15.20 11.12
CA VAL A 12 15.52 14.59 10.21
C VAL A 12 15.34 15.64 9.14
N ARG A 13 16.24 15.65 8.16
CA ARG A 13 16.07 16.47 6.97
C ARG A 13 14.72 16.05 6.41
N PRO A 14 13.80 16.98 6.11
CA PRO A 14 12.51 16.62 5.56
C PRO A 14 12.75 15.74 4.34
N SER A 15 12.38 14.47 4.45
CA SER A 15 12.48 13.54 3.34
C SER A 15 11.57 14.10 2.26
N LYS A 16 12.16 14.64 1.18
CA LYS A 16 11.39 15.01 0.00
C LYS A 16 10.86 13.70 -0.57
N ASN A 17 9.64 13.33 -0.23
CA ASN A 17 9.00 12.13 -0.78
C ASN A 17 8.96 12.21 -2.32
N SER A 18 9.02 11.07 -2.99
CA SER A 18 8.89 11.04 -4.46
C SER A 18 7.43 11.24 -4.84
N TRP A 19 7.17 11.98 -5.91
CA TRP A 19 5.82 12.09 -6.49
C TRP A 19 5.26 10.71 -6.82
N ALA A 20 6.09 9.80 -7.34
CA ALA A 20 5.70 8.41 -7.60
C ALA A 20 5.25 7.66 -6.33
N GLY A 21 5.92 7.91 -5.19
CA GLY A 21 5.52 7.34 -3.90
C GLY A 21 4.22 7.91 -3.37
N LEU A 22 3.99 9.21 -3.56
CA LEU A 22 2.72 9.85 -3.20
C LEU A 22 1.57 9.30 -4.06
N LEU A 23 1.76 9.18 -5.37
CA LEU A 23 0.78 8.57 -6.28
C LEU A 23 0.51 7.11 -5.93
N SER A 24 1.54 6.31 -5.63
CA SER A 24 1.39 4.94 -5.11
C SER A 24 0.48 4.91 -3.88
N PHE A 25 0.78 5.75 -2.89
CA PHE A 25 -0.03 5.86 -1.69
C PHE A 25 -1.49 6.24 -1.99
N CYS A 26 -1.72 7.25 -2.83
CA CYS A 26 -3.08 7.66 -3.22
C CYS A 26 -3.84 6.53 -3.92
N PHE A 27 -3.24 5.82 -4.87
CA PHE A 27 -3.88 4.69 -5.54
C PHE A 27 -4.18 3.54 -4.58
N SER A 28 -3.29 3.25 -3.63
CA SER A 28 -3.54 2.24 -2.61
C SER A 28 -4.71 2.61 -1.69
N LEU A 29 -4.87 3.89 -1.36
CA LEU A 29 -6.01 4.37 -0.56
C LEU A 29 -7.32 4.28 -1.34
N VAL A 30 -7.33 4.72 -2.60
CA VAL A 30 -8.52 4.65 -3.46
C VAL A 30 -8.95 3.20 -3.64
N SER A 31 -7.99 2.30 -3.87
CA SER A 31 -8.26 0.87 -3.94
C SER A 31 -8.84 0.34 -2.63
N LEU A 32 -8.22 0.65 -1.49
CA LEU A 32 -8.69 0.19 -0.19
C LEU A 32 -10.12 0.65 0.08
N VAL A 33 -10.41 1.93 -0.16
CA VAL A 33 -11.77 2.48 0.01
C VAL A 33 -12.75 1.79 -0.92
N GLY A 34 -12.41 1.64 -2.20
CA GLY A 34 -13.28 1.00 -3.19
C GLY A 34 -13.55 -0.48 -2.87
N VAL A 35 -12.53 -1.23 -2.43
CA VAL A 35 -12.67 -2.62 -1.96
C VAL A 35 -13.65 -2.68 -0.78
N ASN A 36 -13.48 -1.82 0.22
CA ASN A 36 -14.36 -1.80 1.39
C ASN A 36 -15.81 -1.42 1.02
N ILE A 37 -16.01 -0.42 0.17
CA ILE A 37 -17.34 -0.02 -0.30
C ILE A 37 -18.00 -1.18 -1.06
N SER A 38 -17.26 -1.84 -1.97
CA SER A 38 -17.79 -2.97 -2.75
C SER A 38 -18.28 -4.11 -1.85
N LEU A 39 -17.55 -4.39 -0.77
CA LEU A 39 -17.91 -5.43 0.21
C LEU A 39 -19.13 -5.04 1.04
N ILE A 40 -19.25 -3.76 1.44
CA ILE A 40 -20.38 -3.27 2.23
C ILE A 40 -21.67 -3.23 1.40
N VAL A 41 -21.58 -2.73 0.17
CA VAL A 41 -22.74 -2.54 -0.73
C VAL A 41 -23.17 -3.86 -1.37
N LYS A 42 -22.36 -4.93 -1.24
CA LYS A 42 -22.61 -6.25 -1.85
C LYS A 42 -22.90 -6.12 -3.34
N VAL A 43 -22.03 -5.38 -4.04
CA VAL A 43 -22.18 -5.18 -5.47
C VAL A 43 -22.10 -6.54 -6.18
N ASP A 44 -23.08 -6.84 -7.04
CA ASP A 44 -23.16 -8.13 -7.75
C ASP A 44 -21.98 -8.36 -8.70
N VAL A 45 -21.40 -7.28 -9.22
CA VAL A 45 -20.22 -7.31 -10.09
C VAL A 45 -19.01 -6.84 -9.29
N PHE A 46 -18.08 -7.77 -9.05
CA PHE A 46 -16.82 -7.45 -8.37
C PHE A 46 -15.98 -6.51 -9.25
N PRO A 47 -15.62 -5.29 -8.77
CA PRO A 47 -14.86 -4.33 -9.56
C PRO A 47 -13.38 -4.75 -9.63
N GLU A 48 -13.05 -5.56 -10.63
CA GLU A 48 -11.69 -6.08 -10.89
C GLU A 48 -10.62 -4.96 -10.95
N PHE A 49 -10.99 -3.80 -11.51
CA PHE A 49 -10.13 -2.62 -11.55
C PHE A 49 -9.63 -2.20 -10.17
N VAL A 50 -10.55 -2.16 -9.19
CA VAL A 50 -10.28 -1.67 -7.83
C VAL A 50 -9.51 -2.72 -7.02
N PHE A 51 -9.79 -4.00 -7.22
CA PHE A 51 -9.16 -5.10 -6.49
C PHE A 51 -7.79 -5.52 -7.02
N PHE A 52 -7.61 -5.54 -8.33
CA PHE A 52 -6.40 -6.07 -8.96
C PHE A 52 -5.54 -4.99 -9.61
N GLN A 53 -6.15 -4.20 -10.50
CA GLN A 53 -5.37 -3.30 -11.36
C GLN A 53 -4.79 -2.12 -10.57
N LEU A 54 -5.61 -1.45 -9.75
CA LEU A 54 -5.19 -0.32 -8.93
C LEU A 54 -4.09 -0.69 -7.91
N PRO A 55 -4.22 -1.76 -7.11
CA PRO A 55 -3.14 -2.22 -6.23
C PRO A 55 -1.86 -2.56 -6.98
N THR A 56 -1.96 -3.20 -8.14
CA THR A 56 -0.78 -3.54 -8.96
C THR A 56 -0.07 -2.28 -9.46
N ILE A 57 -0.82 -1.31 -10.00
CA ILE A 57 -0.28 -0.01 -10.43
C ILE A 57 0.37 0.70 -9.24
N SER A 58 -0.26 0.67 -8.07
CA SER A 58 0.29 1.26 -6.84
C SER A 58 1.60 0.61 -6.41
N ILE A 59 1.72 -0.72 -6.47
CA ILE A 59 2.99 -1.43 -6.18
C ILE A 59 4.07 -0.99 -7.15
N ILE A 60 3.79 -0.97 -8.45
CA ILE A 60 4.76 -0.55 -9.49
C ILE A 60 5.23 0.89 -9.22
N LEU A 61 4.31 1.82 -8.99
CA LEU A 61 4.67 3.20 -8.66
C LEU A 61 5.42 3.33 -7.34
N GLY A 62 5.10 2.49 -6.36
CA GLY A 62 5.79 2.45 -5.07
C GLY A 62 7.23 1.99 -5.26
N LEU A 63 7.44 0.90 -5.99
CA LEU A 63 8.76 0.38 -6.32
C LEU A 63 9.58 1.41 -7.11
N LEU A 64 9.00 2.03 -8.14
CA LEU A 64 9.61 3.15 -8.85
C LEU A 64 9.95 4.31 -7.89
N GLY A 65 9.03 4.64 -6.98
CA GLY A 65 9.22 5.67 -5.97
C GLY A 65 10.33 5.39 -4.95
N LEU A 66 10.69 4.11 -4.76
CA LEU A 66 11.83 3.67 -3.93
C LEU A 66 13.14 3.65 -4.72
N VAL A 67 13.11 3.20 -5.98
CA VAL A 67 14.30 3.07 -6.83
C VAL A 67 14.77 4.44 -7.35
N LEU A 68 13.86 5.32 -7.78
CA LEU A 68 14.22 6.62 -8.37
C LEU A 68 14.76 7.63 -7.35
N LYS A 69 14.62 7.39 -6.04
CA LYS A 69 15.01 8.37 -5.02
C LYS A 69 15.75 7.69 -3.89
N ASP A 70 17.00 8.09 -3.71
CA ASP A 70 18.01 7.53 -2.80
C ASP A 70 17.71 7.73 -1.28
N ARG A 71 16.44 7.98 -0.92
CA ARG A 71 16.01 8.26 0.46
C ARG A 71 14.67 7.61 0.78
N ALA A 72 14.51 7.28 2.06
CA ALA A 72 13.30 6.71 2.66
C ALA A 72 12.04 7.48 2.23
N ASN A 73 11.34 6.92 1.25
CA ASN A 73 10.10 7.45 0.73
C ASN A 73 8.94 6.74 1.44
N THR A 74 8.58 7.27 2.60
CA THR A 74 7.57 6.67 3.47
C THR A 74 6.24 6.44 2.74
N TYR A 75 5.84 7.34 1.82
CA TYR A 75 4.63 7.15 1.03
C TYR A 75 4.70 5.95 0.10
N ALA A 76 5.85 5.71 -0.56
CA ALA A 76 6.03 4.52 -1.39
C ALA A 76 5.95 3.24 -0.56
N ILE A 77 6.59 3.22 0.62
CA ILE A 77 6.54 2.06 1.52
C ILE A 77 5.11 1.80 1.99
N ILE A 78 4.41 2.83 2.46
CA ILE A 78 3.02 2.70 2.94
C ILE A 78 2.11 2.27 1.78
N GLY A 79 2.27 2.84 0.59
CA GLY A 79 1.52 2.47 -0.60
C GLY A 79 1.67 0.98 -0.95
N ILE A 80 2.90 0.49 -0.99
CA ILE A 80 3.18 -0.94 -1.23
C ILE A 80 2.55 -1.82 -0.13
N ILE A 81 2.71 -1.45 1.14
CA ILE A 81 2.15 -2.23 2.26
C ILE A 81 0.62 -2.30 2.16
N LEU A 82 -0.04 -1.18 1.85
CA LEU A 82 -1.50 -1.14 1.66
C LEU A 82 -1.93 -2.03 0.49
N SER A 83 -1.23 -1.96 -0.65
CA SER A 83 -1.54 -2.82 -1.80
C SER A 83 -1.33 -4.31 -1.50
N LEU A 84 -0.26 -4.67 -0.81
CA LEU A 84 -0.02 -6.05 -0.38
C LEU A 84 -1.09 -6.52 0.59
N PHE A 85 -1.51 -5.68 1.54
CA PHE A 85 -2.59 -5.99 2.45
C PHE A 85 -3.89 -6.32 1.70
N ILE A 86 -4.24 -5.57 0.66
CA ILE A 86 -5.42 -5.83 -0.18
C ILE A 86 -5.32 -7.20 -0.87
N PHE A 87 -4.16 -7.56 -1.41
CA PHE A 87 -3.97 -8.88 -2.02
C PHE A 87 -4.05 -10.03 -1.02
N ILE A 88 -3.42 -9.89 0.15
CA ILE A 88 -3.51 -10.88 1.23
C ILE A 88 -4.96 -11.05 1.65
N PHE A 89 -5.69 -9.95 1.84
CA PHE A 89 -7.10 -9.98 2.17
C PHE A 89 -7.93 -10.71 1.10
N PHE A 90 -7.66 -10.45 -0.18
CA PHE A 90 -8.34 -11.14 -1.28
C PHE A 90 -8.09 -12.66 -1.27
N ILE A 91 -6.83 -13.09 -1.08
CA ILE A 91 -6.47 -14.50 -0.97
C ILE A 91 -7.17 -15.15 0.23
N MET A 92 -7.21 -14.46 1.38
CA MET A 92 -7.92 -14.95 2.57
C MET A 92 -9.43 -15.06 2.31
N MET A 93 -10.05 -14.06 1.69
CA MET A 93 -11.48 -14.06 1.37
C MET A 93 -11.82 -15.24 0.47
N PHE A 94 -11.04 -15.47 -0.60
CA PHE A 94 -11.24 -16.59 -1.50
C PHE A 94 -11.01 -17.94 -0.81
N GLY A 95 -9.93 -18.07 -0.03
CA GLY A 95 -9.63 -19.27 0.72
C GLY A 95 -10.73 -19.63 1.72
N LEU A 96 -11.24 -18.65 2.47
CA LEU A 96 -12.35 -18.83 3.41
C LEU A 96 -13.68 -19.12 2.70
N ALA A 97 -13.94 -18.50 1.55
CA ALA A 97 -15.13 -18.82 0.76
C ALA A 97 -15.11 -20.28 0.27
N TRP A 98 -13.94 -20.76 -0.14
CA TRP A 98 -13.74 -22.15 -0.55
C TRP A 98 -13.94 -23.15 0.59
N THR A 99 -13.60 -22.78 1.84
CA THR A 99 -13.84 -23.69 2.98
C THR A 99 -15.31 -23.85 3.34
N ILE A 100 -16.14 -22.82 3.08
CA ILE A 100 -17.57 -22.84 3.40
C ILE A 100 -18.38 -23.57 2.32
N ASN A 101 -18.04 -23.37 1.04
CA ASN A 101 -18.74 -24.02 -0.07
C ASN A 101 -17.71 -24.44 -1.13
N PRO A 102 -17.03 -25.59 -0.94
CA PRO A 102 -16.09 -26.14 -1.89
C PRO A 102 -16.87 -26.74 -3.08
N LYS A 103 -17.45 -25.88 -3.91
CA LYS A 103 -17.90 -26.25 -5.25
C LYS A 103 -16.77 -25.89 -6.22
N PRO A 104 -16.37 -26.82 -7.10
CA PRO A 104 -15.34 -26.57 -8.10
C PRO A 104 -15.72 -25.42 -9.04
#